data_AF-A0A318MTK3-F1
#
_entry.id   AF-A0A318MTK3-F1
#
_cell.length_a   1.000
_cell.length_b   1.000
_cell.length_c   1.000
_cell.angle_alpha   90.00
_cell.angle_beta   90.00
_cell.angle_gamma   90.00
#
_symmetry.space_group_name_H-M   'P 1'
#
loop_
_entity.id
_entity.type
_entity.pdbx_description
1 polymer ?
#
loop_
_entity_poly.entity_id
_entity_poly.type
_entity_poly.pdbx_seq_one_letter_code
_entity_poly.pdbx_strand_id
1 'polypeptide(L)'
;MTYSTHDLYPDRPAFDSGFASMIESRDPFFFAILRKQSEPELDAGHSASGKDADIQEHVKLLDSSDLLGMYALQRIRSDVGSVEMGHVIYTKDLQRSRQATEAQYLMARHVFENLGYRRYEWKCDSLNAPSRAAALRLGFKAEGRFRNDMVYKGRTRDTDWFSILDSEWPAVKERLETWLDDDNFDQDGRQKRRLQDC
;
A
#
# COMPACT_ATOMS: atom_id res chain seq x y z
N MET A 1 -4.49 -6.48 3.26
CA MET A 1 -5.25 -6.53 2.00
C MET A 1 -6.72 -6.60 2.38
N THR A 2 -7.66 -6.01 1.65
CA THR A 2 -8.87 -6.82 1.44
C THR A 2 -8.35 -8.09 0.78
N TYR A 3 -7.91 -9.11 1.55
CA TYR A 3 -7.89 -10.45 1.03
C TYR A 3 -9.38 -10.70 0.99
N SER A 4 -10.03 -10.22 -0.05
CA SER A 4 -11.26 -10.84 -0.43
C SER A 4 -10.77 -12.24 -0.75
N THR A 5 -10.93 -13.15 0.20
CA THR A 5 -10.75 -14.59 0.01
C THR A 5 -11.68 -15.11 -1.08
N HIS A 6 -12.49 -14.22 -1.66
CA HIS A 6 -13.23 -14.34 -2.89
C HIS A 6 -12.78 -13.23 -3.83
N ASP A 7 -11.87 -13.54 -4.76
CA ASP A 7 -11.88 -13.03 -6.14
C ASP A 7 -12.80 -11.83 -6.39
N LEU A 8 -12.43 -10.63 -5.96
CA LEU A 8 -13.12 -9.44 -6.46
C LEU A 8 -12.77 -9.23 -7.94
N TYR A 9 -11.57 -9.66 -8.31
CA TYR A 9 -11.02 -9.59 -9.65
C TYR A 9 -10.23 -10.89 -9.91
N PRO A 10 -10.91 -12.00 -10.27
CA PRO A 10 -10.26 -13.28 -10.52
C PRO A 10 -9.25 -13.20 -11.68
N ASP A 11 -9.44 -12.21 -12.54
CA ASP A 11 -8.65 -11.96 -13.73
C ASP A 11 -8.37 -10.45 -13.90
N ARG A 12 -7.54 -10.18 -14.91
CA ARG A 12 -7.08 -8.84 -15.27
C ARG A 12 -8.22 -7.90 -15.73
N PRO A 13 -9.13 -8.32 -16.63
CA PRO A 13 -10.26 -7.48 -17.05
C PRO A 13 -11.16 -7.01 -15.90
N ALA A 14 -11.44 -7.89 -14.94
CA ALA A 14 -12.24 -7.53 -13.78
C ALA A 14 -11.54 -6.43 -12.96
N PHE A 15 -10.23 -6.55 -12.74
CA PHE A 15 -9.43 -5.56 -12.01
C PHE A 15 -9.44 -4.20 -12.70
N ASP A 16 -9.25 -4.17 -14.03
CA ASP A 16 -9.27 -2.94 -14.82
C ASP A 16 -10.65 -2.24 -14.74
N SER A 17 -11.75 -3.02 -14.78
CA SER A 17 -13.12 -2.48 -14.65
C SER A 17 -13.40 -1.94 -13.25
N GLY A 18 -12.93 -2.63 -12.22
CA GLY A 18 -13.01 -2.17 -10.84
C GLY A 18 -12.23 -0.87 -10.61
N PHE A 19 -11.03 -0.76 -11.19
CA PHE A 19 -10.20 0.42 -11.14
C PHE A 19 -10.90 1.63 -11.78
N ALA A 20 -11.45 1.46 -12.98
CA ALA A 20 -12.18 2.52 -13.70
C ALA A 20 -13.37 3.08 -12.89
N SER A 21 -14.11 2.21 -12.20
CA SER A 21 -15.23 2.66 -11.34
C SER A 21 -14.78 3.43 -10.10
N MET A 22 -13.58 3.16 -9.58
CA MET A 22 -13.08 3.80 -8.36
C MET A 22 -12.55 5.21 -8.62
N ILE A 23 -11.89 5.45 -9.75
CA ILE A 23 -11.33 6.76 -10.11
C ILE A 23 -12.39 7.84 -10.38
N GLU A 24 -13.65 7.45 -10.57
CA GLU A 24 -14.78 8.38 -10.72
C GLU A 24 -15.30 8.93 -9.35
N SER A 25 -14.80 8.39 -8.22
CA SER A 25 -15.22 8.79 -6.87
C SER A 25 -14.47 10.03 -6.36
N ARG A 26 -15.19 10.93 -5.68
CA ARG A 26 -14.66 12.22 -5.18
C ARG A 26 -14.04 12.18 -3.77
N ASP A 27 -14.16 11.07 -3.05
CA ASP A 27 -13.82 10.99 -1.61
C ASP A 27 -12.54 10.19 -1.25
N PRO A 28 -12.00 9.29 -2.09
CA PRO A 28 -10.68 8.70 -1.86
C PRO A 28 -9.61 9.31 -2.78
N PHE A 29 -8.44 9.65 -2.21
CA PHE A 29 -7.24 9.91 -3.01
C PHE A 29 -6.60 8.59 -3.36
N PHE A 30 -6.83 8.14 -4.60
CA PHE A 30 -6.33 6.87 -5.12
C PHE A 30 -4.89 6.98 -5.63
N PHE A 31 -4.15 5.91 -5.39
CA PHE A 31 -2.79 5.72 -5.87
C PHE A 31 -2.70 4.40 -6.62
N ALA A 32 -2.01 4.42 -7.76
CA ALA A 32 -1.68 3.24 -8.53
C ALA A 32 -0.24 2.81 -8.24
N ILE A 33 -0.01 1.50 -8.18
CA ILE A 33 1.33 0.91 -8.12
C ILE A 33 1.61 0.34 -9.51
N LEU A 34 2.61 0.91 -10.18
CA LEU A 34 2.99 0.51 -11.52
C LEU A 34 4.28 -0.33 -11.49
N ARG A 35 4.37 -1.26 -12.42
CA ARG A 35 5.61 -1.97 -12.72
C ARG A 35 6.59 -0.95 -13.27
N LYS A 36 7.79 -0.89 -12.69
CA LYS A 36 8.89 -0.14 -13.31
C LYS A 36 9.19 -0.81 -14.65
N GLN A 37 9.01 -0.09 -15.75
CA GLN A 37 9.48 -0.56 -17.05
C GLN A 37 11.00 -0.66 -16.99
N SER A 38 11.57 -1.74 -17.49
CA SER A 38 13.02 -1.82 -17.70
C SER A 38 13.41 -0.64 -18.57
N GLU A 39 14.42 0.13 -18.14
CA GLU A 39 15.02 1.15 -19.01
C GLU A 39 15.36 0.45 -20.34
N PRO A 40 14.95 0.98 -21.50
CA PRO A 40 15.48 0.48 -22.75
C PRO A 40 17.00 0.59 -22.66
N GLU A 41 17.73 -0.46 -23.03
CA GLU A 41 19.19 -0.43 -23.09
C GLU A 41 19.62 0.85 -23.80
N LEU A 42 20.15 1.80 -23.03
CA LEU A 42 20.67 3.06 -23.54
C LEU A 42 21.88 2.71 -24.39
N ASP A 43 21.72 2.75 -25.72
CA ASP A 43 22.84 2.71 -26.64
C ASP A 43 23.81 3.84 -26.26
N ALA A 44 25.08 3.47 -26.12
CA ALA A 44 26.08 4.29 -25.47
C ALA A 44 26.34 5.58 -26.26
N GLY A 45 25.78 6.69 -25.78
CA GLY A 45 26.13 8.01 -26.26
C GLY A 45 25.18 9.05 -25.72
N HIS A 46 25.57 9.72 -24.63
CA HIS A 46 25.70 11.18 -24.51
C HIS A 46 25.88 11.53 -23.02
N SER A 47 26.92 12.31 -22.73
CA SER A 47 27.41 12.68 -21.41
C SER A 47 26.40 13.46 -20.56
N ALA A 48 26.41 13.15 -19.26
CA ALA A 48 25.57 13.72 -18.21
C ALA A 48 25.72 15.25 -18.01
N SER A 49 24.62 15.91 -17.62
CA SER A 49 24.65 17.02 -16.66
C SER A 49 23.24 17.31 -16.12
N GLY A 50 23.09 17.54 -14.81
CA GLY A 50 21.93 18.28 -14.26
C GLY A 50 21.40 17.78 -12.91
N LYS A 51 21.56 18.63 -11.90
CA LYS A 51 21.02 18.53 -10.53
C LYS A 51 19.48 18.62 -10.51
N ASP A 52 18.86 17.96 -9.54
CA ASP A 52 17.51 18.23 -9.01
C ASP A 52 16.46 18.70 -10.04
N ALA A 53 16.10 17.82 -10.98
CA ALA A 53 14.99 18.05 -11.90
C ALA A 53 13.89 17.00 -11.66
N ASP A 54 12.87 17.47 -10.94
CA ASP A 54 11.48 17.02 -10.91
C ASP A 54 11.14 15.61 -11.41
N ILE A 55 10.63 14.80 -10.47
CA ILE A 55 9.88 13.56 -10.69
C ILE A 55 8.48 13.90 -11.25
N GLN A 56 8.42 14.65 -12.34
CA GLN A 56 7.23 14.78 -13.19
C GLN A 56 7.48 14.11 -14.54
N GLU A 57 7.98 12.88 -14.52
CA GLU A 57 7.73 12.01 -15.65
C GLU A 57 6.26 11.61 -15.61
N HIS A 58 5.47 12.16 -16.53
CA HIS A 58 4.13 11.65 -16.79
C HIS A 58 4.28 10.20 -17.27
N VAL A 59 4.16 9.25 -16.35
CA VAL A 59 4.10 7.83 -16.69
C VAL A 59 2.86 7.64 -17.55
N LYS A 60 3.06 7.52 -18.87
CA LYS A 60 2.00 7.07 -19.77
C LYS A 60 1.73 5.63 -19.40
N LEU A 61 0.51 5.33 -18.96
CA LEU A 61 0.02 3.95 -18.92
C LEU A 61 -0.03 3.46 -20.37
N LEU A 62 1.03 2.79 -20.81
CA LEU A 62 1.15 2.30 -22.19
C LEU A 62 0.27 1.06 -22.40
N ASP A 63 0.03 0.28 -21.34
CA ASP A 63 -0.90 -0.84 -21.30
C ASP A 63 -1.37 -1.09 -19.86
N SER A 64 -2.52 -1.74 -19.67
CA SER A 64 -3.01 -2.09 -18.34
C SER A 64 -2.03 -3.03 -17.63
N SER A 65 -1.33 -3.91 -18.36
CA SER A 65 -0.34 -4.87 -17.82
C SER A 65 0.72 -4.28 -16.86
N ASP A 66 0.98 -2.97 -16.93
CA ASP A 66 1.88 -2.26 -16.01
C ASP A 66 1.29 -2.01 -14.61
N LEU A 67 -0.03 -2.04 -14.43
CA LEU A 67 -0.67 -1.80 -13.12
C LEU A 67 -0.60 -3.06 -12.24
N LEU A 68 0.13 -2.98 -11.14
CA LEU A 68 0.38 -4.04 -10.15
C LEU A 68 -0.55 -3.97 -8.93
N GLY A 69 -1.19 -2.83 -8.70
CA GLY A 69 -2.12 -2.68 -7.60
C GLY A 69 -2.57 -1.25 -7.39
N MET A 70 -3.42 -1.07 -6.40
CA MET A 70 -3.91 0.23 -5.97
C MET A 70 -4.17 0.25 -4.47
N TYR A 71 -4.20 1.45 -3.93
CA TYR A 71 -4.74 1.75 -2.62
C TYR A 71 -5.26 3.19 -2.60
N ALA A 72 -5.92 3.58 -1.51
CA ALA A 72 -6.41 4.93 -1.33
C ALA A 72 -6.17 5.45 0.09
N LEU A 73 -5.88 6.74 0.18
CA LEU A 73 -6.09 7.51 1.40
C LEU A 73 -7.55 7.94 1.44
N GLN A 74 -8.26 7.60 2.51
CA GLN A 74 -9.68 7.89 2.71
C GLN A 74 -9.95 8.33 4.14
N ARG A 75 -11.20 8.75 4.42
CA ARG A 75 -11.61 9.31 5.72
C ARG A 75 -10.60 10.34 6.24
N ILE A 76 -10.16 11.21 5.34
CA ILE A 76 -9.18 12.24 5.61
C ILE A 76 -9.82 13.26 6.54
N ARG A 77 -9.21 13.43 7.71
CA ARG A 77 -9.55 14.44 8.70
C ARG A 77 -8.33 15.31 8.92
N SER A 78 -8.14 16.26 8.01
CA SER A 78 -6.97 17.14 7.97
C SER A 78 -6.91 18.08 9.17
N ASP A 79 -8.06 18.44 9.75
CA ASP A 79 -8.22 19.26 10.94
C ASP A 79 -7.62 18.62 12.20
N VAL A 80 -7.62 17.28 12.27
CA VAL A 80 -7.05 16.52 13.39
C VAL A 80 -5.86 15.65 13.00
N GLY A 81 -5.36 15.78 11.77
CA GLY A 81 -4.21 15.03 11.25
C GLY A 81 -4.42 13.52 11.25
N SER A 82 -5.55 13.03 10.74
CA SER A 82 -5.86 11.60 10.68
C SER A 82 -6.30 11.15 9.30
N VAL A 83 -5.83 9.99 8.86
CA VAL A 83 -6.20 9.39 7.56
C VAL A 83 -6.23 7.86 7.64
N GLU A 84 -7.07 7.25 6.82
CA GLU A 84 -7.16 5.80 6.67
C GLU A 84 -6.52 5.33 5.36
N MET A 85 -5.69 4.29 5.46
CA MET A 85 -5.26 3.46 4.35
C MET A 85 -6.30 2.38 4.07
N GLY A 86 -6.91 2.44 2.89
CA GLY A 86 -7.87 1.42 2.46
C GLY A 86 -7.89 1.25 0.96
N HIS A 87 -8.94 0.57 0.45
CA HIS A 87 -9.00 0.13 -0.96
C HIS A 87 -7.74 -0.61 -1.45
N VAL A 88 -7.02 -1.29 -0.55
CA VAL A 88 -5.78 -2.00 -0.89
C VAL A 88 -6.10 -3.25 -1.71
N ILE A 89 -5.77 -3.20 -3.00
CA ILE A 89 -5.97 -4.27 -3.98
C ILE A 89 -4.66 -4.48 -4.72
N TYR A 90 -4.05 -5.66 -4.57
CA TYR A 90 -2.78 -6.02 -5.21
C TYR A 90 -2.96 -7.21 -6.15
N THR A 91 -2.34 -7.17 -7.33
CA THR A 91 -2.26 -8.32 -8.24
C THR A 91 -1.41 -9.42 -7.62
N LYS A 92 -1.56 -10.67 -8.07
CA LYS A 92 -0.83 -11.83 -7.54
C LYS A 92 0.69 -11.60 -7.50
N ASP A 93 1.25 -10.95 -8.51
CA ASP A 93 2.67 -10.62 -8.61
C ASP A 93 3.14 -9.68 -7.49
N LEU A 94 2.28 -8.76 -7.08
CA LEU A 94 2.60 -7.79 -6.02
C LEU A 94 2.35 -8.38 -4.62
N GLN A 95 1.40 -9.31 -4.47
CA GLN A 95 1.06 -9.87 -3.16
C GLN A 95 2.28 -10.55 -2.51
N ARG A 96 2.51 -10.24 -1.23
CA ARG A 96 3.61 -10.82 -0.41
C ARG A 96 5.01 -10.57 -0.97
N SER A 97 5.18 -9.56 -1.83
CA SER A 97 6.47 -9.12 -2.36
C SER A 97 7.15 -8.06 -1.48
N ARG A 98 8.44 -7.80 -1.74
CA ARG A 98 9.19 -6.67 -1.16
C ARG A 98 8.54 -5.34 -1.54
N GLN A 99 8.19 -5.20 -2.81
CA GLN A 99 7.56 -4.01 -3.40
C GLN A 99 6.22 -3.67 -2.74
N ALA A 100 5.41 -4.66 -2.37
CA ALA A 100 4.15 -4.42 -1.65
C ALA A 100 4.37 -3.81 -0.25
N THR A 101 5.45 -4.20 0.42
CA THR A 101 5.82 -3.63 1.74
C THR A 101 6.40 -2.24 1.55
N GLU A 102 7.26 -2.04 0.56
CA GLU A 102 7.82 -0.73 0.21
C GLU A 102 6.74 0.29 -0.14
N ALA A 103 5.72 -0.10 -0.93
CA ALA A 103 4.61 0.78 -1.26
C ALA A 103 3.82 1.26 -0.02
N GLN A 104 3.69 0.40 1.01
CA GLN A 104 3.06 0.77 2.28
C GLN A 104 3.98 1.65 3.13
N TYR A 105 5.30 1.38 3.14
CA TYR A 105 6.30 2.22 3.79
C TYR A 105 6.32 3.64 3.21
N LEU A 106 6.38 3.78 1.89
CA LEU A 106 6.41 5.08 1.21
C LEU A 106 5.16 5.90 1.53
N MET A 107 3.98 5.26 1.56
CA MET A 107 2.75 5.95 1.90
C MET A 107 2.69 6.34 3.39
N ALA A 108 3.08 5.45 4.30
CA ALA A 108 3.17 5.79 5.73
C ALA A 108 4.15 6.95 5.96
N ARG A 109 5.33 6.91 5.32
CA ARG A 109 6.32 7.99 5.34
C ARG A 109 5.74 9.30 4.86
N HIS A 110 5.00 9.29 3.75
CA HIS A 110 4.33 10.48 3.24
C HIS A 110 3.32 11.06 4.24
N VAL A 111 2.48 10.21 4.82
CA VAL A 111 1.47 10.61 5.81
C VAL A 111 2.11 11.25 7.04
N PHE A 112 3.16 10.66 7.59
CA PHE A 112 3.79 11.16 8.82
C PHE A 112 4.76 12.31 8.56
N GLU A 113 5.61 12.23 7.54
CA GLU A 113 6.75 13.15 7.36
C GLU A 113 6.46 14.31 6.40
N ASN A 114 5.60 14.12 5.39
CA ASN A 114 5.25 15.20 4.47
C ASN A 114 3.94 15.88 4.87
N LEU A 115 2.91 15.11 5.25
CA LEU A 115 1.62 15.68 5.65
C LEU A 115 1.56 16.06 7.14
N GLY A 116 2.47 15.52 7.97
CA GLY A 116 2.51 15.81 9.41
C GLY A 116 1.32 15.22 10.18
N TYR A 117 0.69 14.16 9.65
CA TYR A 117 -0.48 13.57 10.29
C TYR A 117 -0.06 12.79 11.54
N ARG A 118 -0.94 12.80 12.53
CA ARG A 118 -0.70 12.21 13.86
C ARG A 118 -1.20 10.77 13.96
N ARG A 119 -2.04 10.35 13.01
CA ARG A 119 -2.72 9.05 13.04
C ARG A 119 -2.94 8.49 11.65
N TYR A 120 -2.44 7.27 11.45
CA TYR A 120 -2.61 6.49 10.24
C TYR A 120 -3.42 5.23 10.56
N GLU A 121 -4.59 5.09 9.95
CA GLU A 121 -5.57 4.06 10.29
C GLU A 121 -5.59 2.92 9.27
N TRP A 122 -5.86 1.71 9.75
CA TRP A 122 -6.16 0.55 8.93
C TRP A 122 -7.43 -0.12 9.43
N LYS A 123 -8.28 -0.57 8.51
CA LYS A 123 -9.46 -1.37 8.84
C LYS A 123 -9.58 -2.59 7.98
N CYS A 124 -10.19 -3.61 8.54
CA CYS A 124 -10.64 -4.74 7.75
C CYS A 124 -11.88 -5.39 8.34
N ASP A 125 -12.57 -6.16 7.52
CA ASP A 125 -13.51 -7.14 8.02
C ASP A 125 -12.80 -8.09 8.99
N SER A 126 -13.43 -8.37 10.14
CA SER A 126 -12.90 -9.30 11.15
C SER A 126 -12.64 -10.72 10.62
N LEU A 127 -13.35 -11.14 9.57
CA LEU A 127 -13.15 -12.42 8.88
C LEU A 127 -11.99 -12.37 7.88
N ASN A 128 -11.41 -11.20 7.64
CA ASN A 128 -10.28 -11.01 6.74
C ASN A 128 -8.95 -11.22 7.47
N ALA A 129 -8.70 -12.46 7.85
CA ALA A 129 -7.50 -12.85 8.59
C ALA A 129 -6.19 -12.36 7.94
N PRO A 130 -6.01 -12.43 6.61
CA PRO A 130 -4.74 -12.01 6.05
C PRO A 130 -4.63 -10.47 5.92
N SER A 131 -5.74 -9.69 5.94
CA SER A 131 -5.67 -8.22 6.12
C SER A 131 -5.12 -7.86 7.48
N ARG A 132 -5.71 -8.48 8.50
CA ARG A 132 -5.34 -8.29 9.88
C ARG A 132 -3.88 -8.66 10.11
N ALA A 133 -3.43 -9.78 9.53
CA ALA A 133 -2.03 -10.18 9.58
C ALA A 133 -1.10 -9.16 8.90
N ALA A 134 -1.51 -8.57 7.76
CA ALA A 134 -0.73 -7.53 7.10
C ALA A 134 -0.63 -6.26 7.95
N ALA A 135 -1.73 -5.78 8.52
CA ALA A 135 -1.74 -4.60 9.40
C ALA A 135 -0.79 -4.79 10.59
N LEU A 136 -0.92 -5.92 11.30
CA LEU A 136 -0.04 -6.24 12.44
C LEU A 136 1.43 -6.36 12.01
N ARG A 137 1.71 -7.03 10.88
CA ARG A 137 3.07 -7.16 10.33
C ARG A 137 3.69 -5.80 10.00
N LEU A 138 2.90 -4.85 9.48
CA LEU A 138 3.37 -3.50 9.13
C LEU A 138 3.57 -2.58 10.34
N GLY A 139 3.14 -2.99 11.53
CA GLY A 139 3.32 -2.22 12.77
C GLY A 139 2.07 -1.53 13.28
N PHE A 140 0.92 -1.73 12.64
CA PHE A 140 -0.33 -1.22 13.18
C PHE A 140 -0.71 -1.97 14.46
N LYS A 141 -1.19 -1.23 15.46
CA LYS A 141 -1.71 -1.77 16.72
C LYS A 141 -3.22 -1.90 16.66
N ALA A 142 -3.76 -3.01 17.16
CA ALA A 142 -5.21 -3.23 17.22
C ALA A 142 -5.84 -2.37 18.31
N GLU A 143 -6.96 -1.74 17.99
CA GLU A 143 -7.66 -0.83 18.91
C GLU A 143 -9.06 -1.32 19.30
N GLY A 144 -9.70 -2.09 18.44
CA GLY A 144 -11.02 -2.63 18.75
C GLY A 144 -11.73 -3.25 17.57
N ARG A 145 -12.90 -3.82 17.88
CA ARG A 145 -13.83 -4.38 16.91
C ARG A 145 -15.18 -3.70 17.05
N PHE A 146 -15.65 -3.13 15.96
CA PHE A 146 -17.03 -2.67 15.86
C PHE A 146 -17.89 -3.86 15.43
N ARG A 147 -18.81 -4.28 16.29
CA ARG A 147 -19.73 -5.40 16.03
C ARG A 147 -20.91 -4.90 15.22
N ASN A 148 -21.33 -5.66 14.21
CA ASN A 148 -22.39 -5.30 13.28
C ASN A 148 -22.19 -3.91 12.63
N ASP A 149 -20.93 -3.56 12.33
CA ASP A 149 -20.54 -2.25 11.81
C ASP A 149 -21.19 -1.95 10.44
N MET A 150 -21.36 -2.98 9.59
CA MET A 150 -22.04 -2.83 8.30
C MET A 150 -22.65 -4.13 7.79
N VAL A 151 -23.52 -4.02 6.78
CA VAL A 151 -23.98 -5.14 5.96
C VAL A 151 -23.33 -5.03 4.59
N TYR A 152 -22.60 -6.06 4.18
CA TYR A 152 -21.87 -6.08 2.92
C TYR A 152 -21.91 -7.48 2.31
N LYS A 153 -22.14 -7.58 0.99
CA LYS A 153 -22.28 -8.86 0.26
C LYS A 153 -23.28 -9.83 0.91
N GLY A 154 -24.44 -9.31 1.34
CA GLY A 154 -25.53 -10.13 1.89
C GLY A 154 -25.27 -10.71 3.28
N ARG A 155 -24.23 -10.26 3.99
CA ARG A 155 -23.99 -10.64 5.40
C ARG A 155 -23.61 -9.45 6.26
N THR A 156 -23.75 -9.62 7.57
CA THR A 156 -23.18 -8.71 8.55
C THR A 156 -21.66 -8.77 8.53
N ARG A 157 -21.03 -7.63 8.80
CA ARG A 157 -19.59 -7.46 8.95
C ARG A 157 -19.30 -6.77 10.27
N ASP A 158 -18.44 -7.40 11.06
CA ASP A 158 -17.70 -6.75 12.12
C ASP A 158 -16.41 -6.15 11.53
N THR A 159 -16.02 -4.96 11.98
CA THR A 159 -14.82 -4.28 11.50
C THR A 159 -13.75 -4.21 12.59
N ASP A 160 -12.58 -4.75 12.29
CA ASP A 160 -11.37 -4.59 13.11
C ASP A 160 -10.66 -3.29 12.75
N TRP A 161 -10.28 -2.54 13.78
CA TRP A 161 -9.60 -1.25 13.67
C TRP A 161 -8.17 -1.33 14.20
N PHE A 162 -7.26 -0.72 13.46
CA PHE A 162 -5.85 -0.61 13.82
C PHE A 162 -5.31 0.79 13.52
N SER A 163 -4.23 1.18 14.17
CA SER A 163 -3.56 2.45 13.92
C SER A 163 -2.04 2.38 14.08
N ILE A 164 -1.35 3.35 13.48
CA ILE A 164 -0.01 3.79 13.85
C ILE A 164 -0.13 5.26 14.25
N LEU A 165 0.49 5.64 15.37
CA LEU A 165 0.57 7.03 15.82
C LEU A 165 1.89 7.69 15.42
N ASP A 166 1.92 9.02 15.37
CA ASP A 166 3.14 9.82 15.15
C ASP A 166 4.29 9.41 16.08
N SER A 167 4.00 9.20 17.36
CA SER A 167 5.00 8.76 18.36
C SER A 167 5.53 7.34 18.13
N GLU A 168 4.82 6.52 17.35
CA GLU A 168 5.19 5.13 17.04
C GLU A 168 5.93 5.04 15.70
N TRP A 169 5.70 6.02 14.81
CA TRP A 169 6.27 6.03 13.47
C TRP A 169 7.79 5.86 13.43
N PRO A 170 8.62 6.54 14.26
CA PRO A 170 10.07 6.39 14.20
C PRO A 170 10.55 4.93 14.33
N ALA A 171 9.99 4.17 15.27
CA ALA A 171 10.35 2.76 15.46
C ALA A 171 9.76 1.85 14.36
N VAL A 172 8.57 2.18 13.84
CA VAL A 172 7.99 1.47 12.69
C VAL A 172 8.82 1.69 11.43
N LYS A 173 9.27 2.92 11.20
CA LYS A 173 10.13 3.33 10.10
C LYS A 173 11.45 2.58 10.12
N GLU A 174 12.17 2.61 11.24
CA GLU A 174 13.46 1.92 11.39
C GLU A 174 13.36 0.42 11.08
N ARG A 175 12.31 -0.24 11.58
CA ARG A 175 12.05 -1.66 11.31
C ARG A 175 11.76 -1.92 9.83
N LEU A 176 10.94 -1.07 9.19
CA LEU A 176 10.63 -1.19 7.76
C LEU A 176 11.89 -0.95 6.92
N GLU A 177 12.70 0.05 7.24
CA GLU A 177 13.96 0.36 6.54
C GLU A 177 14.96 -0.78 6.70
N THR A 178 15.16 -1.29 7.92
CA THR A 178 16.03 -2.44 8.19
C THR A 178 15.60 -3.69 7.42
N TRP A 179 14.29 -3.92 7.28
CA TRP A 179 13.78 -5.05 6.52
C TRP A 179 13.88 -4.84 5.01
N LEU A 180 13.67 -3.60 4.54
CA LEU A 180 13.73 -3.20 3.14
C LEU A 180 15.17 -3.02 2.65
N ASP A 181 16.17 -3.04 3.53
CA ASP A 181 17.58 -2.97 3.16
C ASP A 181 17.95 -4.12 2.20
N ASP A 182 18.78 -3.83 1.19
CA ASP A 182 19.24 -4.84 0.22
C ASP A 182 19.99 -5.99 0.90
N ASP A 183 20.72 -5.72 1.98
CA ASP A 183 21.42 -6.73 2.76
C ASP A 183 20.47 -7.73 3.41
N ASN A 184 19.17 -7.41 3.55
CA ASN A 184 18.18 -8.33 4.08
C ASN A 184 17.63 -9.31 3.02
N PHE A 185 18.05 -9.26 1.76
CA PHE A 185 17.62 -10.18 0.72
C PHE A 185 18.79 -10.96 0.12
N ASP A 186 18.55 -12.22 -0.26
CA ASP A 186 19.53 -13.04 -0.98
C ASP A 186 19.45 -12.82 -2.50
N GLN A 187 20.31 -13.53 -3.25
CA GLN A 187 20.38 -13.42 -4.72
C GLN A 187 19.09 -13.88 -5.43
N ASP A 188 18.26 -14.69 -4.75
CA ASP A 188 16.97 -15.15 -5.25
C ASP A 188 15.81 -14.23 -4.81
N GLY A 189 16.12 -13.12 -4.13
CA GLY A 189 15.14 -12.18 -3.60
C GLY A 189 14.39 -12.67 -2.35
N ARG A 190 14.89 -13.72 -1.67
CA ARG A 190 14.28 -14.20 -0.42
C ARG A 190 14.81 -13.40 0.76
N GLN A 191 13.90 -13.03 1.67
CA GLN A 191 14.25 -12.33 2.90
C GLN A 191 15.13 -13.22 3.82
N LYS A 192 16.20 -12.64 4.38
CA LYS A 192 17.08 -13.27 5.38
C LYS A 192 16.48 -13.16 6.78
N ARG A 193 15.91 -11.99 7.12
CA ARG A 193 15.13 -11.75 8.34
C ARG A 193 13.69 -11.40 7.98
N ARG A 194 12.75 -11.82 8.82
CA ARG A 194 11.36 -11.43 8.67
C ARG A 194 11.18 -10.01 9.19
N LEU A 195 10.18 -9.30 8.67
CA LEU A 195 9.88 -7.94 9.12
C LEU A 195 9.60 -7.85 10.63
N GLN A 196 9.10 -8.92 11.25
CA GLN A 196 8.85 -8.96 12.69
C GLN A 196 10.13 -9.15 13.53
N ASP A 197 11.23 -9.55 12.90
CA ASP A 197 12.52 -9.84 13.53
C ASP A 197 13.57 -8.73 13.26
N CYS A 198 13.17 -7.69 12.53
CA CYS A 198 13.92 -6.45 12.34
C CYS A 198 13.56 -5.45 13.45
#